data_AF-A0A6B1DNM2-F1
#
_entry.id   AF-A0A6B1DNM2-F1
#
_cell.length_a   1.000
_cell.length_b   1.000
_cell.length_c   1.000
_cell.angle_alpha   90.00
_cell.angle_beta   90.00
_cell.angle_gamma   90.00
#
_symmetry.space_group_name_H-M   'P 1'
#
loop_
_entity.id
_entity.type
_entity.pdbx_description
1 polymer ?
#
loop_
_entity_poly.entity_id
_entity_poly.type
_entity_poly.pdbx_seq_one_letter_code
_entity_poly.pdbx_strand_id
1 'polypeptide(L)'
;MSFKVHGKLVCLNGPGSGREVVLGEGTSTVGRAPNCDIVLDDKFASRQHAMIDRLDGQYLVRDIGSKNGIAVNQHRLSRDESVVLTDGAVVTFANTRFRFEDPAATMTNLSLEKSETAPVLRLHEASRHVLINGVPLNPPLSLKQFDLLCLLHDRLGQAVSKHEIASAVWPEETEGVADSNVDRLVSRVRSRLADATGGNQFIETVRGFGFRMLDPDGNGK
;
A
#
# COMPACT_ATOMS: atom_id res chain seq x y z
N MET A 1 2.18 -30.09 -10.25
CA MET A 1 1.21 -28.97 -10.40
C MET A 1 1.03 -28.35 -9.03
N SER A 2 1.58 -27.16 -8.79
CA SER A 2 1.41 -26.48 -7.51
C SER A 2 0.04 -25.79 -7.52
N PHE A 3 -0.88 -26.19 -6.65
CA PHE A 3 -2.14 -25.48 -6.46
C PHE A 3 -1.82 -24.15 -5.79
N LYS A 4 -1.86 -23.06 -6.56
CA LYS A 4 -1.67 -21.72 -6.01
C LYS A 4 -2.92 -21.40 -5.20
N VAL A 5 -2.80 -21.38 -3.89
CA VAL A 5 -3.91 -21.00 -3.00
C VAL A 5 -4.06 -19.48 -3.10
N HIS A 6 -5.27 -19.05 -3.44
CA HIS A 6 -5.65 -17.66 -3.56
C HIS A 6 -6.60 -17.31 -2.42
N GLY A 7 -6.45 -16.10 -1.87
CA GLY A 7 -7.45 -15.54 -0.97
C GLY A 7 -8.77 -15.32 -1.70
N LYS A 8 -9.87 -15.31 -0.96
CA LYS A 8 -11.21 -15.06 -1.49
C LYS A 8 -12.01 -14.09 -0.62
N LEU A 9 -12.98 -13.44 -1.22
CA LEU A 9 -13.98 -12.64 -0.52
C LEU A 9 -15.31 -13.39 -0.50
N VAL A 10 -15.90 -13.54 0.68
CA VAL A 10 -17.22 -14.13 0.88
C VAL A 10 -18.20 -13.03 1.26
N CYS A 11 -19.19 -12.79 0.40
CA CYS A 11 -20.19 -11.76 0.62
C CYS A 11 -21.10 -12.12 1.80
N LEU A 12 -21.29 -11.20 2.75
CA LEU A 12 -22.00 -11.43 4.00
C LEU A 12 -23.44 -10.89 4.01
N ASN A 13 -23.80 -10.04 3.04
CA ASN A 13 -25.10 -9.39 2.99
C ASN A 13 -25.52 -8.96 1.58
N GLY A 14 -26.76 -8.50 1.47
CA GLY A 14 -27.33 -8.00 0.22
C GLY A 14 -27.65 -9.13 -0.78
N PRO A 15 -27.96 -8.76 -2.04
CA PRO A 15 -28.37 -9.71 -3.08
C PRO A 15 -27.33 -10.80 -3.38
N GLY A 16 -26.05 -10.49 -3.16
CA GLY A 16 -24.95 -11.42 -3.37
C GLY A 16 -24.54 -12.23 -2.13
N SER A 17 -25.33 -12.25 -1.06
CA SER A 17 -24.95 -12.97 0.17
C SER A 17 -24.61 -14.44 -0.09
N GLY A 18 -23.50 -14.92 0.48
CA GLY A 18 -22.96 -16.26 0.25
C GLY A 18 -22.14 -16.40 -1.04
N ARG A 19 -22.13 -15.40 -1.93
CA ARG A 19 -21.26 -15.40 -3.11
C ARG A 19 -19.80 -15.33 -2.69
N GLU A 20 -19.00 -16.24 -3.24
CA GLU A 20 -17.55 -16.24 -3.09
C GLU A 20 -16.89 -15.68 -4.34
N VAL A 21 -15.84 -14.87 -4.16
CA VAL A 21 -15.03 -14.32 -5.26
C VAL A 21 -13.56 -14.59 -4.96
N VAL A 22 -12.92 -15.40 -5.79
CA VAL A 22 -11.49 -15.69 -5.68
C VAL A 22 -10.70 -14.47 -6.16
N LEU A 23 -9.69 -14.06 -5.39
CA LEU A 23 -8.81 -12.96 -5.74
C LEU A 23 -7.64 -13.47 -6.59
N GLY A 24 -7.42 -12.82 -7.73
CA GLY A 24 -6.35 -13.17 -8.66
C GLY A 24 -4.94 -12.87 -8.15
N GLU A 25 -3.96 -13.09 -9.02
CA GLU A 25 -2.62 -12.50 -8.87
C GLU A 25 -2.67 -11.00 -9.20
N GLY A 26 -1.86 -10.20 -8.50
CA GLY A 26 -1.78 -8.77 -8.75
C GLY A 26 -3.02 -8.01 -8.28
N THR A 27 -3.55 -7.13 -9.12
CA THR A 27 -4.58 -6.15 -8.75
C THR A 27 -5.98 -6.62 -9.15
N SER A 28 -6.92 -6.57 -8.21
CA SER A 28 -8.35 -6.78 -8.43
C SER A 28 -9.13 -5.49 -8.18
N THR A 29 -9.96 -5.08 -9.14
CA THR A 29 -10.82 -3.90 -9.04
C THR A 29 -12.18 -4.24 -8.42
N VAL A 30 -12.66 -3.39 -7.52
CA VAL A 30 -13.96 -3.55 -6.85
C VAL A 30 -14.85 -2.36 -7.17
N GLY A 31 -16.10 -2.60 -7.56
CA GLY A 31 -17.04 -1.50 -7.82
C GLY A 31 -18.34 -1.98 -8.45
N ARG A 32 -19.30 -1.08 -8.62
CA ARG A 32 -20.60 -1.43 -9.24
C ARG A 32 -20.58 -1.52 -10.76
N ALA A 33 -19.50 -1.08 -11.40
CA ALA A 33 -19.41 -1.16 -12.85
C ALA A 33 -19.19 -2.62 -13.27
N PRO A 34 -19.79 -3.06 -14.40
CA PRO A 34 -19.69 -4.46 -14.84
C PRO A 34 -18.30 -4.87 -15.32
N ASN A 35 -17.39 -3.90 -15.52
CA ASN A 35 -16.00 -4.14 -15.89
C ASN A 35 -15.05 -4.26 -14.68
N CYS A 36 -15.57 -4.23 -13.46
CA CYS A 36 -14.76 -4.54 -12.28
C CYS A 36 -14.61 -6.05 -12.12
N ASP A 37 -13.44 -6.49 -11.63
CA ASP A 37 -13.19 -7.90 -11.32
C ASP A 37 -14.15 -8.40 -10.23
N ILE A 38 -14.46 -7.53 -9.26
CA ILE A 38 -15.43 -7.76 -8.20
C ILE A 38 -16.57 -6.76 -8.37
N VAL A 39 -17.62 -7.21 -9.05
CA VAL A 39 -18.84 -6.40 -9.24
C VAL A 39 -19.67 -6.39 -7.95
N LEU A 40 -20.03 -5.18 -7.51
CA LEU A 40 -20.89 -4.92 -6.36
C LEU A 40 -22.33 -4.65 -6.85
N ASP A 41 -23.29 -5.41 -6.34
CA ASP A 41 -24.71 -5.09 -6.49
C ASP A 41 -25.14 -4.11 -5.38
N ASP A 42 -24.63 -2.89 -5.48
CA ASP A 42 -24.87 -1.81 -4.52
C ASP A 42 -24.91 -0.46 -5.23
N LYS A 43 -26.11 0.15 -5.25
CA LYS A 43 -26.32 1.47 -5.85
C LYS A 43 -25.51 2.59 -5.18
N PHE A 44 -25.05 2.38 -3.94
CA PHE A 44 -24.22 3.32 -3.20
C PHE A 44 -22.73 3.09 -3.45
N ALA A 45 -22.33 2.00 -4.10
CA ALA A 45 -20.95 1.84 -4.51
C ALA A 45 -20.59 2.77 -5.69
N SER A 46 -19.36 3.29 -5.70
CA SER A 46 -18.79 3.93 -6.88
C SER A 46 -18.59 2.91 -8.01
N ARG A 47 -18.56 3.40 -9.27
CA ARG A 47 -18.31 2.58 -10.46
C ARG A 47 -17.02 1.77 -10.33
N GLN A 48 -15.93 2.46 -9.97
CA GLN A 48 -14.70 1.89 -9.45
C GLN A 48 -14.58 2.43 -8.02
N HIS A 49 -14.59 1.53 -7.04
CA HIS A 49 -14.73 1.86 -5.62
C HIS A 49 -13.43 1.62 -4.86
N ALA A 50 -12.82 0.47 -5.09
CA ALA A 50 -11.61 0.04 -4.41
C ALA A 50 -10.71 -0.74 -5.35
N MET A 51 -9.48 -0.94 -4.89
CA MET A 51 -8.56 -1.94 -5.46
C MET A 51 -8.09 -2.85 -4.34
N ILE A 52 -7.89 -4.12 -4.68
CA ILE A 52 -7.25 -5.11 -3.81
C ILE A 52 -6.00 -5.61 -4.52
N ASP A 53 -4.83 -5.31 -3.96
CA ASP A 53 -3.54 -5.66 -4.53
C ASP A 53 -2.95 -6.86 -3.79
N ARG A 54 -2.54 -7.91 -4.51
CA ARG A 54 -1.76 -9.03 -3.98
C ARG A 54 -0.26 -8.74 -4.13
N LEU A 55 0.43 -8.50 -3.01
CA LEU A 55 1.87 -8.20 -2.96
C LEU A 55 2.58 -9.15 -1.99
N ASP A 56 3.62 -9.84 -2.46
CA ASP A 56 4.40 -10.81 -1.66
C ASP A 56 3.52 -11.79 -0.87
N GLY A 57 2.45 -12.27 -1.49
CA GLY A 57 1.50 -13.21 -0.88
C GLY A 57 0.44 -12.58 0.02
N GLN A 58 0.54 -11.28 0.32
CA GLN A 58 -0.43 -10.54 1.15
C GLN A 58 -1.43 -9.77 0.29
N TYR A 59 -2.64 -9.57 0.79
CA TYR A 59 -3.68 -8.80 0.11
C TYR A 59 -3.90 -7.46 0.80
N LEU A 60 -3.87 -6.37 0.04
CA LEU A 60 -4.08 -5.01 0.53
C LEU A 60 -5.28 -4.39 -0.14
N VAL A 61 -6.22 -3.85 0.64
CA VAL A 61 -7.36 -3.09 0.11
C VAL A 61 -7.12 -1.60 0.21
N ARG A 62 -7.49 -0.83 -0.82
CA ARG A 62 -7.39 0.63 -0.83
C ARG A 62 -8.59 1.30 -1.47
N ASP A 63 -8.93 2.48 -0.97
CA ASP A 63 -9.93 3.35 -1.59
C ASP A 63 -9.32 4.09 -2.78
N ILE A 64 -10.04 4.20 -3.89
CA ILE A 64 -9.58 4.88 -5.11
C ILE A 64 -10.42 6.12 -5.46
N GLY A 65 -10.96 6.78 -4.45
CA GLY A 65 -11.79 7.97 -4.63
C GLY A 65 -13.29 7.68 -4.56
N SER A 66 -13.68 6.68 -3.79
CA SER A 66 -15.07 6.30 -3.60
C SER A 66 -15.89 7.43 -2.94
N LYS A 67 -17.21 7.42 -3.19
CA LYS A 67 -18.14 8.38 -2.57
C LYS A 67 -18.46 8.01 -1.12
N ASN A 68 -18.66 6.71 -0.87
CA ASN A 68 -19.18 6.19 0.38
C ASN A 68 -18.16 5.38 1.18
N GLY A 69 -16.88 5.43 0.79
CA GLY A 69 -15.72 4.94 1.53
C GLY A 69 -15.67 3.42 1.77
N ILE A 70 -14.53 3.00 2.31
CA ILE A 70 -14.24 1.63 2.69
C ILE A 70 -14.01 1.55 4.19
N ALA A 71 -14.49 0.48 4.83
CA ALA A 71 -14.13 0.16 6.21
C ALA A 71 -13.61 -1.27 6.34
N VAL A 72 -12.56 -1.48 7.13
CA VAL A 72 -12.01 -2.80 7.45
C VAL A 72 -12.15 -3.01 8.96
N ASN A 73 -12.78 -4.11 9.38
CA ASN A 73 -13.06 -4.42 10.79
C ASN A 73 -13.68 -3.22 11.55
N GLN A 74 -14.65 -2.54 10.91
CA GLN A 74 -15.33 -1.34 11.41
C GLN A 74 -14.47 -0.06 11.46
N HIS A 75 -13.17 -0.14 11.16
CA HIS A 75 -12.32 1.03 11.01
C HIS A 75 -12.46 1.62 9.60
N ARG A 76 -12.87 2.88 9.53
CA ARG A 76 -13.04 3.60 8.26
C ARG A 76 -11.68 4.01 7.71
N LEU A 77 -11.37 3.59 6.49
CA LEU A 77 -10.11 3.98 5.84
C LEU A 77 -10.14 5.45 5.45
N SER A 78 -9.01 6.12 5.63
CA SER A 78 -8.76 7.43 5.02
C SER A 78 -8.59 7.30 3.50
N ARG A 79 -8.81 8.37 2.73
CA ARG A 79 -8.73 8.31 1.26
C ARG A 79 -7.37 7.86 0.71
N ASP A 80 -6.29 8.15 1.44
CA ASP A 80 -4.92 7.81 1.07
C ASP A 80 -4.41 6.56 1.80
N GLU A 81 -5.30 5.84 2.48
CA GLU A 81 -4.98 4.66 3.27
C GLU A 81 -5.34 3.37 2.53
N SER A 82 -4.46 2.40 2.65
CA SER A 82 -4.63 1.01 2.23
C SER A 82 -4.43 0.14 3.47
N VAL A 83 -5.02 -1.05 3.53
CA VAL A 83 -4.90 -1.91 4.72
C VAL A 83 -4.69 -3.34 4.29
N VAL A 84 -3.77 -4.04 4.95
CA VAL A 84 -3.57 -5.48 4.78
C VAL A 84 -4.81 -6.22 5.28
N LEU A 85 -5.40 -7.05 4.43
CA LEU A 85 -6.48 -7.95 4.78
C LEU A 85 -5.89 -9.21 5.41
N THR A 86 -6.15 -9.40 6.69
CA THR A 86 -5.85 -10.65 7.40
C THR A 86 -6.98 -11.64 7.24
N ASP A 87 -6.69 -12.95 7.30
CA ASP A 87 -7.75 -13.97 7.30
C ASP A 87 -8.86 -13.65 8.33
N GLY A 88 -10.10 -13.78 7.91
CA GLY A 88 -11.29 -13.42 8.69
C GLY A 88 -11.66 -11.94 8.71
N ALA A 89 -10.83 -11.04 8.17
CA ALA A 89 -11.12 -9.60 8.16
C ALA A 89 -12.42 -9.29 7.41
N VAL A 90 -13.23 -8.38 7.96
CA VAL A 90 -14.46 -7.93 7.32
C VAL A 90 -14.22 -6.58 6.65
N VAL A 91 -14.32 -6.55 5.32
CA VAL A 91 -14.26 -5.32 4.52
C VAL A 91 -15.65 -4.90 4.09
N THR A 92 -15.94 -3.60 4.19
CA THR A 92 -17.22 -2.99 3.83
C THR A 92 -16.99 -1.96 2.74
N PHE A 93 -17.62 -2.16 1.58
CA PHE A 93 -17.64 -1.23 0.46
C PHE A 93 -19.03 -0.61 0.36
N ALA A 94 -19.17 0.69 0.62
CA ALA A 94 -20.48 1.31 0.84
C ALA A 94 -21.35 0.50 1.85
N ASN A 95 -22.37 -0.23 1.39
CA ASN A 95 -23.23 -1.03 2.25
C ASN A 95 -22.97 -2.54 2.13
N THR A 96 -22.10 -2.97 1.23
CA THR A 96 -21.82 -4.39 0.98
C THR A 96 -20.62 -4.84 1.80
N ARG A 97 -20.78 -5.92 2.55
CA ARG A 97 -19.78 -6.49 3.44
C ARG A 97 -19.27 -7.82 2.89
N PHE A 98 -17.96 -8.00 2.94
CA PHE A 98 -17.29 -9.24 2.62
C PHE A 98 -16.39 -9.66 3.78
N ARG A 99 -16.32 -10.97 4.04
CA ARG A 99 -15.24 -11.56 4.83
C ARG A 99 -14.13 -11.97 3.88
N PHE A 100 -12.90 -11.60 4.20
CA PHE A 100 -11.71 -12.10 3.53
C PHE A 100 -11.32 -13.44 4.15
N GLU A 101 -11.01 -14.42 3.30
CA GLU A 101 -10.53 -15.74 3.68
C GLU A 101 -9.23 -16.01 2.91
N ASP A 102 -8.15 -16.32 3.63
CA ASP A 102 -6.86 -16.67 3.05
C ASP A 102 -6.40 -18.04 3.56
N PRO A 103 -6.67 -19.12 2.80
CA PRO A 103 -6.24 -20.45 3.20
C PRO A 103 -4.71 -20.61 3.19
N ALA A 104 -3.98 -19.71 2.52
CA ALA A 104 -2.51 -19.70 2.55
C ALA A 104 -1.98 -19.10 3.85
N ALA A 105 -2.69 -18.18 4.51
CA ALA A 105 -2.29 -17.65 5.81
C ALA A 105 -2.25 -18.75 6.89
N THR A 106 -3.16 -19.74 6.81
CA THR A 106 -3.15 -20.92 7.69
C THR A 106 -1.95 -21.85 7.42
N MET A 107 -1.45 -21.90 6.18
CA MET A 107 -0.28 -22.71 5.78
C MET A 107 1.07 -21.97 5.94
N THR A 108 1.07 -20.64 5.94
CA THR A 108 2.29 -19.81 5.91
C THR A 108 3.02 -19.77 7.26
N ASN A 109 2.35 -20.08 8.37
CA ASN A 109 3.04 -20.32 9.65
C ASN A 109 4.04 -21.50 9.61
N LEU A 110 3.98 -22.34 8.58
CA LEU A 110 4.91 -23.48 8.38
C LEU A 110 5.99 -23.21 7.31
N SER A 111 5.94 -22.09 6.58
CA SER A 111 6.73 -21.89 5.36
C SER A 111 7.48 -20.56 5.27
N LEU A 112 7.68 -19.85 6.39
CA LEU A 112 8.58 -18.68 6.45
C LEU A 112 10.05 -19.11 6.32
N GLU A 113 10.39 -19.78 5.23
CA GLU A 113 11.77 -19.89 4.77
C GLU A 113 12.12 -18.55 4.10
N LYS A 114 12.70 -17.70 4.96
CA LYS A 114 13.57 -16.56 4.67
C LYS A 114 14.25 -16.69 3.30
N SER A 115 13.79 -15.93 2.31
CA SER A 115 14.64 -15.63 1.15
C SER A 115 15.66 -14.57 1.59
N GLU A 116 16.86 -14.99 1.98
CA GLU A 116 17.95 -14.14 2.49
C GLU A 116 18.49 -13.12 1.46
N THR A 117 17.92 -13.05 0.26
CA THR A 117 18.31 -12.16 -0.84
C THR A 117 17.28 -11.09 -1.22
N ALA A 118 16.09 -11.07 -0.59
CA ALA A 118 15.08 -10.08 -0.93
C ALA A 118 15.45 -8.70 -0.33
N PRO A 119 15.32 -7.60 -1.10
CA PRO A 119 15.64 -6.27 -0.59
C PRO A 119 14.84 -5.94 0.67
N VAL A 120 15.49 -5.28 1.63
CA VAL A 120 14.90 -4.84 2.90
C VAL A 120 13.75 -3.89 2.64
N LEU A 121 13.89 -2.99 1.66
CA LEU A 121 12.86 -2.03 1.27
C LEU A 121 12.54 -2.22 -0.21
N ARG A 122 11.27 -2.52 -0.52
CA ARG A 122 10.77 -2.64 -1.90
C ARG A 122 9.62 -1.67 -2.15
N LEU A 123 9.64 -1.04 -3.33
CA LEU A 123 8.57 -0.16 -3.80
C LEU A 123 7.77 -0.86 -4.89
N HIS A 124 6.45 -0.95 -4.71
CA HIS A 124 5.53 -1.46 -5.72
C HIS A 124 4.78 -0.28 -6.33
N GLU A 125 5.38 0.35 -7.35
CA GLU A 125 4.87 1.59 -7.98
C GLU A 125 3.42 1.48 -8.48
N ALA A 126 3.07 0.37 -9.15
CA ALA A 126 1.73 0.18 -9.71
C ALA A 126 0.63 0.23 -8.64
N SER A 127 0.91 -0.33 -7.47
CA SER A 127 0.00 -0.37 -6.32
C SER A 127 0.26 0.72 -5.27
N ARG A 128 1.36 1.46 -5.40
CA ARG A 128 1.87 2.46 -4.45
C ARG A 128 2.08 1.94 -3.02
N HIS A 129 2.69 0.77 -2.89
CA HIS A 129 2.99 0.16 -1.59
C HIS A 129 4.49 0.05 -1.33
N VAL A 130 4.84 0.16 -0.05
CA VAL A 130 6.20 -0.08 0.44
C VAL A 130 6.18 -1.40 1.21
N LEU A 131 7.11 -2.30 0.91
CA LEU A 131 7.32 -3.53 1.67
C LEU A 131 8.64 -3.44 2.41
N ILE A 132 8.61 -3.84 3.67
CA ILE A 132 9.75 -3.96 4.55
C ILE A 132 9.96 -5.43 4.87
N ASN A 133 11.09 -6.00 4.46
CA ASN A 133 11.38 -7.43 4.59
C ASN A 133 10.26 -8.33 4.01
N GLY A 134 9.66 -7.89 2.88
CA GLY A 134 8.52 -8.57 2.26
C GLY A 134 7.16 -8.36 2.96
N VAL A 135 7.12 -7.58 4.05
CA VAL A 135 5.89 -7.23 4.76
C VAL A 135 5.44 -5.82 4.35
N PRO A 136 4.23 -5.65 3.79
CA PRO A 136 3.68 -4.34 3.48
C PRO A 136 3.63 -3.43 4.69
N LEU A 137 4.06 -2.19 4.52
CA LEU A 137 4.02 -1.17 5.54
C LEU A 137 2.55 -0.85 5.88
N ASN A 138 2.18 -1.01 7.16
CA ASN A 138 0.84 -0.74 7.67
C ASN A 138 0.89 0.28 8.82
N PRO A 139 0.09 1.37 8.81
CA PRO A 139 -0.62 1.90 7.64
C PRO A 139 0.34 2.24 6.47
N PRO A 140 -0.11 2.24 5.22
CA PRO A 140 0.71 2.60 4.09
C PRO A 140 1.07 4.08 4.14
N LEU A 141 2.06 4.43 3.32
CA LEU A 141 2.43 5.81 3.11
C LEU A 141 1.32 6.55 2.36
N SER A 142 1.10 7.83 2.71
CA SER A 142 0.27 8.69 1.88
C SER A 142 0.88 8.89 0.49
N LEU A 143 0.11 9.38 -0.49
CA LEU A 143 0.60 9.60 -1.85
C LEU A 143 1.90 10.42 -1.87
N LYS A 144 1.92 11.56 -1.17
CA LYS A 144 3.09 12.44 -1.10
C LYS A 144 4.29 11.77 -0.42
N GLN A 145 4.06 10.91 0.57
CA GLN A 145 5.12 10.15 1.24
C GLN A 145 5.69 9.05 0.33
N PHE A 146 4.82 8.38 -0.45
CA PHE A 146 5.22 7.40 -1.44
C PHE A 146 5.99 8.04 -2.60
N ASP A 147 5.49 9.15 -3.14
CA ASP A 147 6.13 9.89 -4.25
C ASP A 147 7.54 10.39 -3.84
N LEU A 148 7.71 10.86 -2.60
CA LEU A 148 9.03 11.18 -2.05
C LEU A 148 9.95 9.95 -2.05
N LEU A 149 9.45 8.81 -1.61
CA LEU A 149 10.27 7.61 -1.49
C LEU A 149 10.67 7.05 -2.86
N CYS A 150 9.76 7.09 -3.86
CA CYS A 150 10.08 6.79 -5.25
C CYS A 150 11.19 7.69 -5.80
N LEU A 151 11.04 9.02 -5.63
CA LEU A 151 12.06 9.97 -6.10
C LEU A 151 13.44 9.68 -5.51
N LEU A 152 13.51 9.44 -4.20
CA LEU A 152 14.78 9.17 -3.52
C LEU A 152 15.35 7.79 -3.89
N HIS A 153 14.49 6.79 -4.11
CA HIS A 153 14.88 5.45 -4.53
C HIS A 153 15.42 5.44 -5.98
N ASP A 154 14.81 6.19 -6.90
CA ASP A 154 15.32 6.34 -8.27
C ASP A 154 16.68 7.05 -8.32
N ARG A 155 16.99 7.82 -7.27
CA ARG A 155 18.24 8.56 -7.06
C ARG A 155 19.07 7.96 -5.94
N LEU A 156 19.02 6.64 -5.75
CA LEU A 156 19.72 5.94 -4.66
C LEU A 156 21.21 6.34 -4.59
N GLY A 157 21.67 6.71 -3.39
CA GLY A 157 23.03 7.19 -3.15
C GLY A 157 23.33 8.62 -3.63
N GLN A 158 22.42 9.27 -4.36
CA GLN A 158 22.54 10.66 -4.81
C GLN A 158 21.73 11.57 -3.89
N ALA A 159 22.25 12.78 -3.66
CA ALA A 159 21.51 13.81 -2.93
C ALA A 159 20.48 14.46 -3.87
N VAL A 160 19.26 14.61 -3.39
CA VAL A 160 18.17 15.33 -4.06
C VAL A 160 17.88 16.61 -3.27
N SER A 161 17.81 17.74 -3.96
CA SER A 161 17.58 19.04 -3.31
C SER A 161 16.14 19.17 -2.79
N LYS A 162 15.93 20.07 -1.83
CA LYS A 162 14.57 20.37 -1.33
C LYS A 162 13.66 20.90 -2.43
N HIS A 163 14.21 21.66 -3.39
CA HIS A 163 13.47 22.18 -4.53
C HIS A 163 13.01 21.05 -5.46
N GLU A 164 13.89 20.11 -5.82
CA GLU A 164 13.52 18.95 -6.64
C GLU A 164 12.46 18.08 -5.96
N ILE A 165 12.58 17.86 -4.64
CA ILE A 165 11.56 17.15 -3.87
C ILE A 165 10.22 17.91 -3.90
N ALA A 166 10.25 19.23 -3.69
CA ALA A 166 9.06 20.07 -3.74
C ALA A 166 8.35 19.96 -5.09
N SER A 167 9.07 20.10 -6.19
CA SER A 167 8.51 20.03 -7.55
C SER A 167 7.97 18.65 -7.92
N ALA A 168 8.62 17.58 -7.48
CA ALA A 168 8.18 16.22 -7.77
C ALA A 168 6.97 15.81 -6.92
N VAL A 169 6.95 16.19 -5.65
CA VAL A 169 5.93 15.74 -4.70
C VAL A 169 4.70 16.65 -4.73
N TRP A 170 4.82 17.95 -4.99
CA TRP A 170 3.71 18.88 -5.09
C TRP A 170 3.66 19.61 -6.44
N PRO A 171 3.47 18.90 -7.56
CA PRO A 171 3.38 19.52 -8.88
C PRO A 171 2.19 20.49 -9.02
N GLU A 172 1.17 20.37 -8.15
CA GLU A 172 0.00 21.25 -8.13
C GLU A 172 0.26 22.62 -7.48
N GLU A 173 1.33 22.77 -6.69
CA GLU A 173 1.61 24.00 -5.93
C GLU A 173 2.42 24.99 -6.78
N THR A 174 1.73 25.94 -7.39
CA THR A 174 2.33 26.92 -8.33
C THR A 174 3.15 28.02 -7.66
N GLU A 175 2.89 28.31 -6.39
CA GLU A 175 3.59 29.34 -5.62
C GLU A 175 4.88 28.82 -4.94
N GLY A 176 5.19 27.53 -5.16
CA GLY A 176 6.31 26.85 -4.52
C GLY A 176 5.98 26.35 -3.12
N VAL A 177 6.74 25.35 -2.66
CA VAL A 177 6.54 24.72 -1.36
C VAL A 177 7.65 25.16 -0.42
N ALA A 178 7.27 25.63 0.77
CA ALA A 178 8.23 25.98 1.80
C ALA A 178 9.06 24.77 2.23
N ASP A 179 10.37 24.94 2.40
CA ASP A 179 11.31 23.92 2.87
C ASP A 179 10.84 23.16 4.10
N SER A 180 10.17 23.84 5.03
CA SER A 180 9.65 23.21 6.26
C SER A 180 8.62 22.10 5.98
N ASN A 181 7.89 22.17 4.86
CA ASN A 181 6.96 21.12 4.46
C ASN A 181 7.71 19.89 3.93
N VAL A 182 8.78 20.12 3.15
CA VAL A 182 9.70 19.05 2.71
C VAL A 182 10.33 18.37 3.93
N ASP A 183 10.85 19.16 4.87
CA ASP A 183 11.48 18.65 6.10
C ASP A 183 10.50 17.81 6.94
N ARG A 184 9.25 18.27 7.10
CA ARG A 184 8.20 17.51 7.79
C ARG A 184 7.84 16.21 7.06
N LEU A 185 7.75 16.24 5.73
CA LEU A 185 7.44 15.07 4.93
C LEU A 185 8.54 14.01 5.07
N VAL A 186 9.80 14.41 4.92
CA VAL A 186 10.95 13.51 5.10
C VAL A 186 11.01 12.96 6.51
N SER A 187 10.79 13.80 7.52
CA SER A 187 10.74 13.37 8.93
C SER A 187 9.68 12.28 9.16
N ARG A 188 8.47 12.46 8.60
CA ARG A 188 7.40 11.45 8.69
C ARG A 188 7.78 10.15 8.00
N VAL A 189 8.31 10.19 6.77
CA VAL A 189 8.74 8.97 6.07
C VAL A 189 9.85 8.26 6.84
N ARG A 190 10.85 9.00 7.32
CA ARG A 190 11.94 8.44 8.12
C ARG A 190 11.42 7.73 9.38
N SER A 191 10.50 8.36 10.11
CA SER A 191 9.87 7.74 11.29
C SER A 191 9.12 6.47 10.92
N ARG A 192 8.28 6.52 9.88
CA ARG A 192 7.52 5.35 9.41
C ARG A 192 8.41 4.17 9.04
N LEU A 193 9.52 4.42 8.34
CA LEU A 193 10.47 3.37 7.96
C LEU A 193 11.25 2.85 9.17
N ALA A 194 11.69 3.73 10.07
CA ALA A 194 12.40 3.34 11.29
C ALA A 194 11.53 2.46 12.20
N ASP A 195 10.26 2.84 12.42
CA ASP A 195 9.30 2.07 13.21
C ASP A 195 9.12 0.64 12.65
N ALA A 196 9.07 0.51 11.32
CA ALA A 196 8.88 -0.77 10.64
C ALA A 196 10.14 -1.64 10.56
N THR A 197 11.33 -1.06 10.75
CA THR A 197 12.62 -1.75 10.60
C THR A 197 13.38 -1.91 11.91
N GLY A 198 12.78 -1.54 13.04
CA GLY A 198 13.45 -1.59 14.34
C GLY A 198 14.55 -0.52 14.50
N GLY A 199 14.44 0.60 13.78
CA GLY A 199 15.30 1.77 13.91
C GLY A 199 16.27 2.04 12.77
N ASN A 200 16.25 1.26 11.68
CA ASN A 200 17.13 1.52 10.54
C ASN A 200 16.80 2.85 9.85
N GLN A 201 17.85 3.60 9.50
CA GLN A 201 17.72 4.86 8.78
C GLN A 201 18.03 4.67 7.30
N PHE A 202 17.05 4.93 6.44
CA PHE A 202 17.20 4.84 4.98
C PHE A 202 17.37 6.20 4.31
N ILE A 203 17.12 7.30 5.01
CA ILE A 203 17.18 8.65 4.43
C ILE A 203 18.11 9.51 5.27
N GLU A 204 19.21 9.95 4.67
CA GLU A 204 20.20 10.83 5.26
C GLU A 204 19.94 12.29 4.88
N THR A 205 20.27 13.22 5.79
CA THR A 205 20.27 14.66 5.50
C THR A 205 21.64 15.08 4.96
N VAL A 206 21.68 15.61 3.74
CA VAL A 206 22.87 16.21 3.14
C VAL A 206 22.86 17.71 3.47
N ARG A 207 23.66 18.09 4.48
CA ARG A 207 23.65 19.44 5.06
C ARG A 207 23.78 20.53 4.00
N GLY A 208 22.84 21.46 3.98
CA GLY A 208 22.84 22.59 3.06
C GLY A 208 22.36 22.29 1.64
N PHE A 209 21.98 21.04 1.33
CA PHE A 209 21.54 20.64 -0.01
C PHE A 209 20.15 19.99 0.00
N GLY A 210 19.97 18.93 0.77
CA GLY A 210 18.71 18.17 0.76
C GLY A 210 18.83 16.80 1.40
N PHE A 211 18.32 15.77 0.73
CA PHE A 211 18.19 14.42 1.30
C PHE A 211 18.67 13.36 0.32
N ARG A 212 19.15 12.25 0.88
CA ARG A 212 19.67 11.12 0.10
C ARG A 212 19.11 9.83 0.65
N MET A 213 18.69 8.92 -0.23
CA MET A 213 18.42 7.54 0.18
C MET A 213 19.73 6.76 0.28
N LEU A 214 19.91 6.11 1.43
CA LEU A 214 20.94 5.12 1.66
C LEU A 214 20.47 3.79 1.07
N ASP A 215 21.41 2.97 0.62
CA ASP A 215 21.11 1.62 0.12
C ASP A 215 20.44 0.79 1.24
N PRO A 216 19.18 0.38 1.07
CA PRO A 216 18.46 -0.40 2.07
C PRO A 216 19.09 -1.76 2.36
N ASP A 217 19.84 -2.31 1.41
CA ASP A 217 20.43 -3.65 1.50
C ASP A 217 21.86 -3.62 2.03
N GLY A 218 22.41 -2.43 2.31
CA GLY A 218 23.77 -2.28 2.82
C GLY A 218 24.86 -2.60 1.79
N ASN A 219 24.52 -2.75 0.51
CA ASN A 219 25.47 -2.94 -0.59
C ASN A 219 26.09 -1.59 -1.01
N GLY A 220 26.63 -0.86 -0.04
CA GLY A 220 27.36 0.38 -0.30
C GLY A 220 28.56 0.11 -1.21
N LYS A 221 28.56 0.74 -2.39
CA LYS A 221 29.78 1.00 -3.16
C LYS A 221 30.64 2.07 -2.46
#